data_AF-A0A644YD00-F1
#
_entry.id   AF-A0A644YD00-F1
#
_cell.length_a   1.000
_cell.length_b   1.000
_cell.length_c   1.000
_cell.angle_alpha   90.00
_cell.angle_beta   90.00
_cell.angle_gamma   90.00
#
_symmetry.space_group_name_H-M   'P 1'
#
loop_
_entity.id
_entity.type
_entity.pdbx_description
1 polymer ?
#
loop_
_entity_poly.entity_id
_entity_poly.type
_entity_poly.pdbx_seq_one_letter_code
_entity_poly.pdbx_strand_id
1 'polypeptide(L)'
;MRIADVTGFNYDVLINGEYKILLEPIAYMTFQGVKIAMTATEAAMYDQQLGGGLRSKMVSLSHKNLPLAMFLETPDLGYPAWSGSRTSAASNADIISSLGIGIVRFSEAQPPPEVTTYDYEYRVNTEVITAVTVSGGQADPDHPVTVRFNTLGQTYPGSGVYYPEGDSQLVWVRWTTPATPQTVSIGVTVSGPGSASKGTITAKIVDLSGNNPPNPVADDRNNSYSRPPVPNKAQQTGASWGVWSPWWFEYWVWHSDWNWYSDGEGGGHWEDDGEWVDEGWWEFDWNAYSASLSASMSIVPDAKAPTSSGKTLKSGYGINQTTTAQVSTNQSSAVTGAQTAATYFPEFKYESYWRLLERTSGGYSARFEFAPNQYSTYNRRTHFTPIWMPDGSYTPYTWLIDCWTPAGMLSMNLTDSVTISGSLWADWHIAPVRP
;
A
#
# COMPACT_ATOMS: atom_id res chain seq x y z
N MET A 1 -4.05 42.43 -24.18
CA MET A 1 -3.65 41.22 -24.92
C MET A 1 -3.56 40.11 -23.90
N ARG A 2 -4.32 39.02 -24.03
CA ARG A 2 -4.27 37.91 -23.07
C ARG A 2 -3.11 36.98 -23.43
N ILE A 3 -2.53 36.31 -22.43
CA ILE A 3 -1.43 35.34 -22.66
C ILE A 3 -1.85 34.29 -23.71
N ALA A 4 -3.08 33.76 -23.58
CA ALA A 4 -3.70 32.84 -24.53
C ALA A 4 -3.68 33.36 -25.99
N ASP A 5 -3.95 34.66 -26.20
CA ASP A 5 -3.97 35.25 -27.54
C ASP A 5 -2.56 35.32 -28.16
N VAL A 6 -1.54 35.55 -27.32
CA VAL A 6 -0.13 35.66 -27.77
C VAL A 6 0.49 34.30 -28.02
N THR A 7 0.18 33.32 -27.19
CA THR A 7 0.73 31.96 -27.27
C THR A 7 -0.05 31.07 -28.23
N GLY A 8 -1.22 31.51 -28.73
CA GLY A 8 -2.14 30.70 -29.52
C GLY A 8 -2.80 29.57 -28.72
N PHE A 9 -2.75 29.65 -27.38
CA PHE A 9 -3.29 28.64 -26.49
C PHE A 9 -4.78 28.88 -26.26
N ASN A 10 -5.58 27.81 -26.20
CA ASN A 10 -7.02 27.96 -25.98
C ASN A 10 -7.28 28.55 -24.58
N TYR A 11 -8.02 29.66 -24.52
CA TYR A 11 -8.27 30.37 -23.27
C TYR A 11 -9.03 29.53 -22.24
N ASP A 12 -10.05 28.79 -22.67
CA ASP A 12 -10.87 27.96 -21.77
C ASP A 12 -10.05 26.79 -21.20
N VAL A 13 -9.15 26.21 -22.00
CA VAL A 13 -8.21 25.18 -21.56
C VAL A 13 -7.17 25.76 -20.59
N LEU A 14 -6.69 26.99 -20.80
CA LEU A 14 -5.73 27.64 -19.90
C LEU A 14 -6.31 27.86 -18.50
N ILE A 15 -7.61 28.15 -18.41
CA ILE A 15 -8.29 28.48 -17.15
C ILE A 15 -9.04 27.32 -16.49
N ASN A 16 -9.07 26.13 -17.11
CA ASN A 16 -9.83 24.98 -16.61
C ASN A 16 -9.21 24.29 -15.37
N GLY A 17 -7.98 24.66 -14.98
CA GLY A 17 -7.27 24.13 -13.82
C GLY A 17 -6.31 22.97 -14.07
N GLU A 18 -6.31 22.41 -15.28
CA GLU A 18 -5.42 21.30 -15.67
C GLU A 18 -4.00 21.77 -16.02
N TYR A 19 -3.85 23.04 -16.41
CA TYR A 19 -2.57 23.61 -16.85
C TYR A 19 -1.98 24.54 -15.78
N LYS A 20 -0.64 24.57 -15.72
CA LYS A 20 0.15 25.50 -14.91
C LYS A 20 1.05 26.30 -15.82
N ILE A 21 1.25 27.58 -15.51
CA ILE A 21 2.25 28.42 -16.19
C ILE A 21 3.47 28.53 -15.29
N LEU A 22 4.62 28.07 -15.80
CA LEU A 22 5.93 28.38 -15.22
C LEU A 22 6.37 29.75 -15.72
N LEU A 23 6.80 30.61 -14.80
CA LEU A 23 7.27 31.96 -15.06
C LEU A 23 8.69 32.12 -14.55
N GLU A 24 9.51 32.83 -15.32
CA GLU A 24 10.80 33.33 -14.86
C GLU A 24 10.90 34.84 -15.09
N PRO A 25 11.48 35.62 -14.16
CA PRO A 25 11.77 37.02 -14.38
C PRO A 25 12.94 37.16 -15.36
N ILE A 26 12.89 38.19 -16.21
CA ILE A 26 13.93 38.48 -17.20
C ILE A 26 14.65 39.77 -16.80
N ALA A 27 15.99 39.74 -16.81
CA ALA A 27 16.81 40.95 -16.74
C ALA A 27 17.43 41.28 -18.10
N TYR A 28 17.39 42.56 -18.46
CA TYR A 28 18.12 43.12 -19.60
C TYR A 28 19.39 43.79 -19.09
N MET A 29 20.55 43.35 -19.58
CA MET A 29 21.85 43.89 -19.15
C MET A 29 22.82 44.01 -20.31
N THR A 30 23.88 44.79 -20.11
CA THR A 30 25.03 44.81 -21.03
C THR A 30 26.22 44.18 -20.34
N PHE A 31 26.72 43.07 -20.87
CA PHE A 31 27.88 42.37 -20.33
C PHE A 31 28.90 42.17 -21.46
N GLN A 32 30.15 42.55 -21.22
CA GLN A 32 31.24 42.52 -22.23
C GLN A 32 30.89 43.24 -23.55
N GLY A 33 30.14 44.34 -23.47
CA GLY A 33 29.75 45.14 -24.63
C GLY A 33 28.57 44.60 -25.43
N VAL A 34 28.00 43.45 -25.04
CA VAL A 34 26.83 42.84 -25.69
C VAL A 34 25.59 43.05 -24.84
N LYS A 35 24.49 43.48 -25.48
CA LYS A 35 23.17 43.57 -24.83
C LYS A 35 22.54 42.18 -24.80
N ILE A 36 22.20 41.69 -23.61
CA ILE A 36 21.65 40.36 -23.37
C ILE A 36 20.39 40.46 -22.50
N ALA A 37 19.43 39.57 -22.77
CA ALA A 37 18.25 39.35 -21.95
C ALA A 37 18.32 37.90 -21.45
N MET A 38 18.17 37.68 -20.16
CA MET A 38 18.27 36.34 -19.57
C MET A 38 17.32 36.18 -18.39
N THR A 39 16.84 34.95 -18.20
CA THR A 39 16.19 34.54 -16.96
C THR A 39 17.21 34.38 -15.82
N ALA A 40 16.71 34.22 -14.59
CA ALA A 40 17.59 33.92 -13.46
C ALA A 40 18.37 32.62 -13.66
N THR A 41 17.69 31.57 -14.16
CA THR A 41 18.30 30.27 -14.45
C THR A 41 19.38 30.40 -15.53
N GLU A 42 19.08 31.10 -16.62
CA GLU A 42 20.05 31.35 -17.69
C GLU A 42 21.26 32.16 -17.20
N ALA A 43 21.04 33.15 -16.32
CA ALA A 43 22.13 33.93 -15.73
C ALA A 43 23.09 33.06 -14.90
N ALA A 44 22.55 32.14 -14.10
CA ALA A 44 23.34 31.23 -13.28
C ALA A 44 24.08 30.18 -14.12
N MET A 45 23.42 29.60 -15.13
CA MET A 45 24.05 28.68 -16.07
C MET A 45 25.16 29.36 -16.88
N TYR A 46 24.94 30.60 -17.32
CA TYR A 46 25.94 31.38 -18.03
C TYR A 46 27.12 31.75 -17.13
N ASP A 47 26.89 32.11 -15.86
CA ASP A 47 27.95 32.35 -14.89
C ASP A 47 28.80 31.10 -14.62
N GLN A 48 28.19 29.91 -14.56
CA GLN A 48 28.92 28.64 -14.46
C GLN A 48 29.87 28.44 -15.65
N GLN A 49 29.42 28.72 -16.87
CA GLN A 49 30.27 28.61 -18.07
C GLN A 49 31.41 29.63 -18.08
N LEU A 50 31.20 30.81 -17.49
CA LEU A 50 32.20 31.86 -17.38
C LEU A 50 33.13 31.71 -16.16
N GLY A 51 32.97 30.66 -15.34
CA GLY A 51 33.76 30.47 -14.12
C GLY A 51 33.56 31.57 -13.08
N GLY A 52 32.35 32.14 -12.96
CA GLY A 52 32.05 33.22 -12.01
C GLY A 52 32.21 34.65 -12.56
N GLY A 53 32.52 34.77 -13.86
CA GLY A 53 32.78 36.06 -14.50
C GLY A 53 31.60 37.04 -14.44
N LEU A 54 30.37 36.55 -14.61
CA LEU A 54 29.16 37.39 -14.56
C LEU A 54 28.87 37.85 -13.13
N ARG A 55 28.91 36.91 -12.17
CA ARG A 55 28.74 37.17 -10.74
C ARG A 55 29.73 38.20 -10.24
N SER A 56 30.99 38.09 -10.62
CA SER A 56 32.06 39.02 -10.18
C SER A 56 31.79 40.49 -10.54
N LYS A 57 31.02 40.75 -11.60
CA LYS A 57 30.75 42.11 -12.10
C LYS A 57 29.36 42.60 -11.77
N MET A 58 28.37 41.71 -11.68
CA MET A 58 26.95 42.07 -11.59
C MET A 58 26.20 41.25 -10.53
N VAL A 59 26.87 40.86 -9.44
CA VAL A 59 26.28 40.04 -8.35
C VAL A 59 24.94 40.57 -7.85
N SER A 60 24.80 41.89 -7.68
CA SER A 60 23.57 42.50 -7.15
C SER A 60 22.37 42.30 -8.07
N LEU A 61 22.59 42.24 -9.38
CA LEU A 61 21.53 41.99 -10.36
C LEU A 61 21.37 40.48 -10.60
N SER A 62 22.42 39.83 -11.11
CA SER A 62 22.38 38.44 -11.62
C SER A 62 22.18 37.38 -10.54
N HIS A 63 22.69 37.61 -9.32
CA HIS A 63 22.69 36.60 -8.25
C HIS A 63 21.94 37.04 -7.00
N LYS A 64 21.27 38.19 -7.03
CA LYS A 64 20.47 38.69 -5.90
C LYS A 64 19.10 39.16 -6.38
N ASN A 65 19.02 40.34 -7.01
CA ASN A 65 17.72 40.95 -7.32
C ASN A 65 16.91 40.12 -8.33
N LEU A 66 17.54 39.59 -9.39
CA LEU A 66 16.87 38.79 -10.41
C LEU A 66 16.33 37.45 -9.87
N PRO A 67 17.15 36.58 -9.25
CA PRO A 67 16.64 35.32 -8.70
C PRO A 67 15.68 35.50 -7.51
N LEU A 68 15.86 36.54 -6.68
CA LEU A 68 14.96 36.78 -5.55
C LEU A 68 13.67 37.54 -5.93
N ALA A 69 13.52 37.95 -7.20
CA ALA A 69 12.30 38.60 -7.66
C ALA A 69 11.09 37.65 -7.68
N MET A 70 11.34 36.34 -7.78
CA MET A 70 10.29 35.33 -7.86
C MET A 70 10.83 33.99 -7.34
N PHE A 71 10.13 33.35 -6.42
CA PHE A 71 10.46 32.01 -5.91
C PHE A 71 9.20 31.35 -5.34
N LEU A 72 9.23 30.03 -5.19
CA LEU A 72 8.08 29.27 -4.70
C LEU A 72 8.01 29.29 -3.16
N GLU A 73 6.81 29.49 -2.62
CA GLU A 73 6.51 29.31 -1.19
C GLU A 73 6.07 27.88 -0.87
N THR A 74 5.59 27.14 -1.87
CA THR A 74 5.20 25.71 -1.77
C THR A 74 5.84 24.95 -2.94
N PRO A 75 6.42 23.74 -2.72
CA PRO A 75 7.02 22.95 -3.79
C PRO A 75 6.00 22.59 -4.88
N ASP A 76 6.38 22.70 -6.14
CA ASP A 76 5.52 22.34 -7.28
C ASP A 76 6.35 22.09 -8.55
N LEU A 77 5.83 21.28 -9.49
CA LEU A 77 6.47 20.89 -10.76
C LEU A 77 7.92 20.37 -10.61
N GLY A 78 8.25 19.78 -9.45
CA GLY A 78 9.59 19.27 -9.15
C GLY A 78 10.57 20.31 -8.60
N TYR A 79 10.16 21.58 -8.46
CA TYR A 79 10.95 22.63 -7.83
C TYR A 79 10.59 22.77 -6.34
N PRO A 80 11.59 22.83 -5.44
CA PRO A 80 11.36 23.04 -4.02
C PRO A 80 10.95 24.49 -3.70
N ALA A 81 10.31 24.69 -2.55
CA ALA A 81 10.11 26.03 -2.01
C ALA A 81 11.43 26.62 -1.50
N TRP A 82 11.64 27.93 -1.68
CA TRP A 82 12.87 28.59 -1.22
C TRP A 82 12.81 28.91 0.28
N SER A 83 13.67 28.24 1.03
CA SER A 83 13.85 28.43 2.49
C SER A 83 15.13 29.17 2.86
N GLY A 84 15.98 29.50 1.88
CA GLY A 84 17.24 30.21 2.11
C GLY A 84 17.07 31.73 2.29
N SER A 85 18.19 32.46 2.26
CA SER A 85 18.19 33.91 2.46
C SER A 85 17.41 34.63 1.37
N ARG A 86 16.59 35.61 1.77
CA ARG A 86 15.83 36.50 0.86
C ARG A 86 16.46 37.88 0.69
N THR A 87 17.64 38.10 1.28
CA THR A 87 18.32 39.40 1.30
C THR A 87 19.79 39.32 0.88
N SER A 88 20.38 38.13 0.86
CA SER A 88 21.75 37.89 0.43
C SER A 88 21.81 37.41 -1.03
N ALA A 89 22.99 37.50 -1.67
CA ALA A 89 23.19 36.91 -2.98
C ALA A 89 23.19 35.38 -2.89
N ALA A 90 22.47 34.72 -3.80
CA ALA A 90 22.33 33.27 -3.91
C ALA A 90 23.50 32.65 -4.71
N SER A 91 23.70 31.34 -4.54
CA SER A 91 24.66 30.58 -5.34
C SER A 91 24.05 30.16 -6.68
N ASN A 92 24.89 29.81 -7.66
CA ASN A 92 24.40 29.25 -8.94
C ASN A 92 23.52 28.01 -8.73
N ALA A 93 23.87 27.15 -7.77
CA ALA A 93 23.11 25.95 -7.46
C ALA A 93 21.73 26.26 -6.88
N ASP A 94 21.65 27.25 -5.97
CA ASP A 94 20.38 27.70 -5.40
C ASP A 94 19.48 28.32 -6.47
N ILE A 95 20.08 29.11 -7.37
CA ILE A 95 19.34 29.76 -8.46
C ILE A 95 18.74 28.72 -9.40
N ILE A 96 19.56 27.81 -9.92
CA ILE A 96 19.12 26.77 -10.85
C ILE A 96 18.07 25.84 -10.21
N SER A 97 18.19 25.57 -8.91
CA SER A 97 17.29 24.63 -8.23
C SER A 97 15.97 25.25 -7.78
N SER A 98 15.93 26.54 -7.42
CA SER A 98 14.83 27.04 -6.57
C SER A 98 14.49 28.53 -6.63
N LEU A 99 15.26 29.36 -7.36
CA LEU A 99 15.05 30.82 -7.41
C LEU A 99 14.84 31.32 -8.83
N GLY A 100 14.16 32.46 -8.96
CA GLY A 100 13.76 33.04 -10.23
C GLY A 100 12.63 32.28 -10.90
N ILE A 101 11.82 31.55 -10.13
CA ILE A 101 10.76 30.68 -10.65
C ILE A 101 9.45 31.00 -9.93
N GLY A 102 8.38 31.17 -10.70
CA GLY A 102 7.01 31.23 -10.20
C GLY A 102 6.11 30.29 -10.96
N ILE A 103 5.08 29.76 -10.29
CA ILE A 103 4.09 28.88 -10.91
C ILE A 103 2.71 29.49 -10.67
N VAL A 104 1.98 29.74 -11.75
CA VAL A 104 0.63 30.32 -11.73
C VAL A 104 -0.39 29.30 -12.22
N ARG A 105 -1.54 29.26 -11.54
CA ARG A 105 -2.73 28.49 -11.91
C ARG A 105 -3.92 29.44 -11.96
N PHE A 106 -4.84 29.25 -12.90
CA PHE A 106 -5.98 30.15 -13.13
C PHE A 106 -7.28 29.71 -12.44
N SER A 107 -7.29 28.51 -11.86
CA SER A 107 -8.30 28.07 -10.91
C SER A 107 -7.65 27.89 -9.54
N GLU A 108 -8.43 27.99 -8.45
CA GLU A 108 -7.96 27.52 -7.16
C GLU A 108 -7.43 26.09 -7.33
N ALA A 109 -6.28 25.81 -6.72
CA ALA A 109 -5.84 24.44 -6.63
C ALA A 109 -6.95 23.70 -5.88
N GLN A 110 -7.66 22.79 -6.56
CA GLN A 110 -8.17 21.64 -5.84
C GLN A 110 -6.97 21.14 -5.04
N PRO A 111 -7.07 21.02 -3.70
CA PRO A 111 -5.94 20.58 -2.89
C PRO A 111 -5.34 19.40 -3.66
N PRO A 112 -4.00 19.39 -3.89
CA PRO A 112 -3.40 18.26 -4.57
C PRO A 112 -4.04 17.04 -3.93
N PRO A 113 -4.67 16.11 -4.70
CA PRO A 113 -5.24 14.94 -4.07
C PRO A 113 -4.13 14.47 -3.17
N GLU A 114 -4.37 14.42 -1.86
CA GLU A 114 -3.34 13.94 -0.96
C GLU A 114 -3.02 12.58 -1.55
N VAL A 115 -1.87 12.45 -2.20
CA VAL A 115 -1.34 11.16 -2.56
C VAL A 115 -0.79 10.68 -1.22
N THR A 116 -1.72 10.41 -0.30
CA THR A 116 -1.51 9.54 0.82
C THR A 116 -1.34 8.19 0.13
N THR A 117 -0.09 7.90 -0.27
CA THR A 117 0.31 6.52 -0.49
C THR A 117 0.10 5.84 0.84
N TYR A 118 -1.04 5.16 0.99
CA TYR A 118 -1.32 4.36 2.15
C TYR A 118 -0.38 3.16 2.13
N ASP A 119 0.24 2.87 3.26
CA ASP A 119 1.08 1.67 3.41
C ASP A 119 0.22 0.41 3.37
N TYR A 120 -1.01 0.53 3.87
CA TYR A 120 -1.98 -0.55 3.91
C TYR A 120 -3.38 -0.07 3.55
N GLU A 121 -4.14 -0.93 2.88
CA GLU A 121 -5.59 -0.78 2.72
C GLU A 121 -6.29 -1.95 3.42
N TYR A 122 -6.95 -1.69 4.54
CA TYR A 122 -7.67 -2.67 5.33
C TYR A 122 -9.18 -2.48 5.23
N ARG A 123 -9.94 -3.50 5.64
CA ARG A 123 -11.40 -3.46 5.66
C ARG A 123 -11.91 -3.24 7.07
N VAL A 124 -13.07 -2.62 7.21
CA VAL A 124 -13.73 -2.44 8.52
C VAL A 124 -13.96 -3.79 9.23
N ASN A 125 -13.82 -3.81 10.56
CA ASN A 125 -14.06 -4.99 11.41
C ASN A 125 -13.28 -6.25 11.01
N THR A 126 -12.02 -6.11 10.59
CA THR A 126 -11.13 -7.25 10.28
C THR A 126 -9.93 -7.28 11.21
N GLU A 127 -9.42 -8.48 11.49
CA GLU A 127 -8.10 -8.63 12.12
C GLU A 127 -7.01 -8.42 11.07
N VAL A 128 -6.01 -7.60 11.38
CA VAL A 128 -4.96 -7.24 10.43
C VAL A 128 -3.60 -7.38 11.09
N ILE A 129 -2.58 -7.50 10.24
CA ILE A 129 -1.18 -7.50 10.66
C ILE A 129 -0.49 -6.34 9.96
N THR A 130 0.14 -5.50 10.77
CA THR A 130 0.92 -4.34 10.31
C THR A 130 2.36 -4.58 10.71
N ALA A 131 3.30 -4.43 9.76
CA ALA A 131 4.70 -4.77 9.98
C ALA A 131 5.64 -3.62 9.56
N VAL A 132 6.82 -3.60 10.18
CA VAL A 132 7.96 -2.76 9.81
C VAL A 132 9.24 -3.57 9.89
N THR A 133 10.24 -3.16 9.13
CA THR A 133 11.60 -3.69 9.26
C THR A 133 12.36 -2.80 10.24
N VAL A 134 13.09 -3.41 11.17
CA VAL A 134 13.98 -2.71 12.10
C VAL A 134 15.42 -3.15 11.83
N SER A 135 16.32 -2.18 11.80
CA SER A 135 17.74 -2.37 11.51
C SER A 135 18.60 -1.29 12.19
N GLY A 136 19.88 -1.57 12.39
CA GLY A 136 20.86 -0.62 12.92
C GLY A 136 21.72 -1.25 14.02
N GLY A 137 22.99 -1.49 13.71
CA GLY A 137 23.91 -2.22 14.59
C GLY A 137 23.48 -3.67 14.82
N GLN A 138 24.16 -4.36 15.75
CA GLN A 138 23.68 -5.62 16.30
C GLN A 138 22.64 -5.34 17.40
N ALA A 139 21.58 -6.16 17.43
CA ALA A 139 20.62 -6.18 18.52
C ALA A 139 20.66 -7.56 19.19
N ASP A 140 21.15 -7.60 20.43
CA ASP A 140 21.33 -8.80 21.24
C ASP A 140 20.78 -8.59 22.66
N PRO A 141 20.75 -9.61 23.53
CA PRO A 141 20.26 -9.46 24.90
C PRO A 141 21.02 -8.43 25.76
N ASP A 142 22.27 -8.09 25.45
CA ASP A 142 23.03 -7.03 26.16
C ASP A 142 22.66 -5.63 25.64
N HIS A 143 22.31 -5.54 24.36
CA HIS A 143 21.88 -4.31 23.67
C HIS A 143 20.47 -4.46 23.06
N PRO A 144 19.43 -4.66 23.89
CA PRO A 144 18.12 -5.05 23.40
C PRO A 144 17.44 -3.93 22.61
N VAL A 145 16.90 -4.27 21.45
CA VAL A 145 15.98 -3.39 20.70
C VAL A 145 14.55 -3.72 21.06
N THR A 146 13.75 -2.71 21.39
CA THR A 146 12.32 -2.85 21.66
C THR A 146 11.52 -1.98 20.71
N VAL A 147 10.48 -2.55 20.10
CA VAL A 147 9.60 -1.86 19.15
C VAL A 147 8.20 -1.82 19.69
N ARG A 148 7.57 -0.64 19.70
CA ARG A 148 6.18 -0.45 20.14
C ARG A 148 5.35 0.12 19.00
N PHE A 149 4.15 -0.43 18.83
CA PHE A 149 3.14 0.10 17.93
C PHE A 149 2.09 0.86 18.71
N ASN A 150 1.78 2.07 18.29
CA ASN A 150 0.68 2.86 18.80
C ASN A 150 -0.42 2.97 17.73
N THR A 151 -1.56 2.33 17.98
CA THR A 151 -2.69 2.29 17.06
C THR A 151 -3.95 2.69 17.82
N LEU A 152 -4.68 3.70 17.32
CA LEU A 152 -5.94 4.17 17.92
C LEU A 152 -5.82 4.51 19.43
N GLY A 153 -4.67 5.06 19.85
CA GLY A 153 -4.40 5.39 21.25
C GLY A 153 -4.07 4.19 22.14
N GLN A 154 -4.04 2.97 21.59
CA GLN A 154 -3.56 1.76 22.28
C GLN A 154 -2.09 1.53 21.94
N THR A 155 -1.28 1.24 22.96
CA THR A 155 0.13 0.87 22.76
C THR A 155 0.26 -0.63 22.96
N TYR A 156 0.70 -1.32 21.90
CA TYR A 156 0.98 -2.74 21.97
C TYR A 156 2.39 -2.95 22.53
N PRO A 157 2.55 -3.81 23.55
CA PRO A 157 3.86 -4.06 24.15
C PRO A 157 4.80 -4.67 23.12
N GLY A 158 6.01 -4.14 23.06
CA GLY A 158 7.07 -4.69 22.22
C GLY A 158 7.65 -5.96 22.80
N SER A 159 8.01 -6.91 21.93
CA SER A 159 8.95 -7.98 22.26
C SER A 159 10.39 -7.49 22.09
N GLY A 160 11.34 -8.15 22.73
CA GLY A 160 12.76 -8.01 22.38
C GLY A 160 12.94 -8.39 20.90
N VAL A 161 13.61 -7.53 20.16
CA VAL A 161 13.92 -7.70 18.74
C VAL A 161 15.42 -7.86 18.63
N TYR A 162 15.84 -8.96 18.01
CA TYR A 162 17.24 -9.31 17.88
C TYR A 162 17.59 -9.48 16.41
N TYR A 163 18.83 -9.19 16.04
CA TYR A 163 19.39 -9.40 14.70
C TYR A 163 20.90 -9.17 14.73
N PRO A 164 21.68 -9.89 13.91
CA PRO A 164 23.13 -9.70 13.82
C PRO A 164 23.51 -8.35 13.19
N GLU A 165 24.76 -7.93 13.38
CA GLU A 165 25.27 -6.72 12.74
C GLU A 165 25.13 -6.78 11.21
N GLY A 166 24.63 -5.70 10.62
CA GLY A 166 24.44 -5.59 9.18
C GLY A 166 23.14 -6.20 8.63
N ASP A 167 22.34 -6.85 9.49
CA ASP A 167 21.04 -7.42 9.11
C ASP A 167 19.86 -6.63 9.68
N SER A 168 18.65 -7.19 9.55
CA SER A 168 17.39 -6.58 9.96
C SER A 168 16.38 -7.62 10.44
N GLN A 169 15.37 -7.15 11.16
CA GLN A 169 14.27 -7.98 11.65
C GLN A 169 12.93 -7.38 11.25
N LEU A 170 12.06 -8.20 10.69
CA LEU A 170 10.66 -7.86 10.47
C LEU A 170 9.91 -7.95 11.81
N VAL A 171 9.19 -6.89 12.17
CA VAL A 171 8.47 -6.77 13.44
C VAL A 171 7.05 -6.34 13.14
N TRP A 172 6.07 -6.94 13.81
CA TRP A 172 4.66 -6.73 13.48
C TRP A 172 3.75 -6.67 14.69
N VAL A 173 2.56 -6.10 14.48
CA VAL A 173 1.47 -6.08 15.44
C VAL A 173 0.20 -6.64 14.79
N ARG A 174 -0.53 -7.46 15.54
CA ARG A 174 -1.87 -7.92 15.20
C ARG A 174 -2.90 -7.07 15.94
N TRP A 175 -3.87 -6.54 15.23
CA TRP A 175 -4.92 -5.69 15.81
C TRP A 175 -6.22 -5.76 14.97
N THR A 176 -7.31 -5.20 15.49
CA THR A 176 -8.61 -5.20 14.82
C THR A 176 -8.96 -3.79 14.33
N THR A 177 -9.33 -3.68 13.06
CA THR A 177 -9.69 -2.39 12.46
C THR A 177 -11.01 -1.83 12.99
N PRO A 178 -11.21 -0.50 12.94
CA PRO A 178 -12.48 0.11 13.33
C PRO A 178 -13.67 -0.36 12.50
N ALA A 179 -14.87 -0.15 13.04
CA ALA A 179 -16.12 -0.44 12.35
C ALA A 179 -16.49 0.56 11.25
N THR A 180 -15.87 1.75 11.25
CA THR A 180 -16.17 2.83 10.31
C THR A 180 -14.96 3.15 9.43
N PRO A 181 -15.17 3.41 8.13
CA PRO A 181 -14.11 3.86 7.23
C PRO A 181 -13.43 5.12 7.75
N GLN A 182 -12.10 5.10 7.77
CA GLN A 182 -11.26 6.21 8.21
C GLN A 182 -9.80 5.94 7.82
N THR A 183 -8.95 6.96 7.94
CA THR A 183 -7.50 6.79 7.88
C THR A 183 -6.97 6.62 9.30
N VAL A 184 -6.17 5.57 9.53
CA VAL A 184 -5.51 5.29 10.81
C VAL A 184 -4.03 5.54 10.66
N SER A 185 -3.47 6.37 11.54
CA SER A 185 -2.03 6.57 11.68
C SER A 185 -1.53 5.66 12.80
N ILE A 186 -0.54 4.83 12.49
CA ILE A 186 0.06 3.87 13.42
C ILE A 186 1.47 4.34 13.70
N GLY A 187 1.72 4.81 14.92
CA GLY A 187 3.03 5.25 15.36
C GLY A 187 3.93 4.06 15.67
N VAL A 188 5.18 4.12 15.25
CA VAL A 188 6.19 3.10 15.55
C VAL A 188 7.31 3.77 16.35
N THR A 189 7.56 3.28 17.56
CA THR A 189 8.64 3.77 18.42
C THR A 189 9.63 2.64 18.65
N VAL A 190 10.90 2.94 18.39
CA VAL A 190 12.03 2.02 18.63
C VAL A 190 12.87 2.58 19.77
N SER A 191 13.26 1.72 20.70
CA SER A 191 14.21 2.00 21.76
C SER A 191 15.39 1.04 21.65
N GLY A 192 16.60 1.52 21.91
CA GLY A 192 17.85 0.77 21.71
C GLY A 192 18.65 1.27 20.49
N PRO A 193 19.67 0.54 20.05
CA PRO A 193 20.58 0.97 18.97
C PRO A 193 19.97 0.97 17.56
N GLY A 194 18.77 0.39 17.37
CA GLY A 194 18.12 0.24 16.07
C GLY A 194 17.14 1.36 15.68
N SER A 195 16.73 1.34 14.41
CA SER A 195 15.73 2.24 13.84
C SER A 195 14.73 1.48 12.96
N ALA A 196 13.47 1.92 12.92
CA ALA A 196 12.45 1.34 12.04
C ALA A 196 12.52 1.97 10.65
N SER A 197 12.22 1.18 9.62
CA SER A 197 12.08 1.65 8.24
C SER A 197 11.05 2.78 8.08
N LYS A 198 10.06 2.83 8.99
CA LYS A 198 9.07 3.90 9.06
C LYS A 198 8.65 4.16 10.50
N GLY A 199 8.68 5.42 10.92
CA GLY A 199 8.18 5.84 12.25
C GLY A 199 6.66 6.03 12.31
N THR A 200 5.98 6.06 11.16
CA THR A 200 4.53 6.19 11.09
C THR A 200 3.99 5.47 9.86
N ILE A 201 3.06 4.55 10.08
CA ILE A 201 2.39 3.78 9.03
C ILE A 201 0.99 4.34 8.86
N THR A 202 0.58 4.62 7.62
CA THR A 202 -0.75 5.15 7.30
C THR A 202 -1.59 4.06 6.66
N ALA A 203 -2.64 3.63 7.36
CA ALA A 203 -3.56 2.61 6.90
C ALA A 203 -4.92 3.23 6.52
N LYS A 204 -5.39 2.95 5.30
CA LYS A 204 -6.75 3.29 4.85
C LYS A 204 -7.71 2.19 5.25
N ILE A 205 -8.73 2.51 6.03
CA ILE A 205 -9.79 1.57 6.36
C ILE A 205 -10.97 1.84 5.43
N VAL A 206 -11.34 0.86 4.60
CA VAL A 206 -12.43 0.96 3.63
C VAL A 206 -13.58 0.02 4.01
N ASP A 207 -14.79 0.38 3.60
CA ASP A 207 -15.95 -0.50 3.67
C ASP A 207 -16.38 -0.89 2.25
N LEU A 208 -16.58 -2.19 2.05
CA LEU A 208 -17.05 -2.78 0.79
C LEU A 208 -18.56 -3.10 0.83
N SER A 209 -19.23 -2.79 1.93
CA SER A 209 -20.66 -2.93 2.11
C SER A 209 -21.46 -1.84 1.36
N GLY A 210 -22.78 -1.84 1.50
CA GLY A 210 -23.66 -0.83 0.89
C GLY A 210 -24.02 -1.08 -0.58
N ASN A 211 -23.44 -2.08 -1.24
CA ASN A 211 -23.80 -2.48 -2.60
C ASN A 211 -24.93 -3.53 -2.63
N ASN A 212 -26.15 -3.06 -2.37
CA ASN A 212 -27.34 -3.89 -2.47
C ASN A 212 -27.51 -4.46 -3.90
N PRO A 213 -27.97 -5.72 -4.05
CA PRO A 213 -28.26 -6.29 -5.37
C PRO A 213 -29.19 -5.36 -6.15
N PRO A 214 -29.00 -5.17 -7.47
CA PRO A 214 -29.99 -4.49 -8.29
C PRO A 214 -31.31 -5.26 -8.25
N ASN A 215 -32.44 -4.55 -8.36
CA ASN A 215 -33.74 -5.21 -8.56
C ASN A 215 -33.84 -5.71 -10.00
N PRO A 216 -33.86 -7.02 -10.26
CA PRO A 216 -34.09 -7.52 -11.61
C PRO A 216 -35.56 -7.32 -11.98
N VAL A 217 -35.83 -6.66 -13.10
CA VAL A 217 -37.19 -6.53 -13.65
C VAL A 217 -37.29 -7.22 -15.00
N ALA A 218 -38.50 -7.71 -15.33
CA ALA A 218 -38.70 -8.55 -16.50
C ALA A 218 -38.53 -7.79 -17.83
N ASP A 219 -38.62 -6.46 -17.78
CA ASP A 219 -38.44 -5.52 -18.88
C ASP A 219 -37.01 -4.94 -19.00
N ASP A 220 -36.07 -5.37 -18.14
CA ASP A 220 -34.67 -4.98 -18.25
C ASP A 220 -34.11 -5.31 -19.64
N ARG A 221 -33.31 -4.38 -20.20
CA ARG A 221 -32.64 -4.56 -21.51
C ARG A 221 -31.26 -3.94 -21.52
N ASN A 222 -30.33 -4.62 -22.18
CA ASN A 222 -29.00 -4.08 -22.50
C ASN A 222 -28.51 -4.62 -23.85
N ASN A 223 -28.91 -3.97 -24.94
CA ASN A 223 -28.58 -4.42 -26.28
C ASN A 223 -27.11 -4.16 -26.68
N SER A 224 -26.39 -3.34 -25.92
CA SER A 224 -24.97 -3.04 -26.17
C SER A 224 -24.03 -3.93 -25.35
N TYR A 225 -24.56 -4.88 -24.59
CA TYR A 225 -23.75 -5.78 -23.80
C TYR A 225 -22.89 -6.68 -24.68
N SER A 226 -21.61 -6.74 -24.33
CA SER A 226 -20.65 -7.71 -24.85
C SER A 226 -19.94 -8.36 -23.68
N ARG A 227 -19.68 -9.67 -23.76
CA ARG A 227 -19.01 -10.41 -22.69
C ARG A 227 -17.60 -9.86 -22.45
N PRO A 228 -17.30 -9.30 -21.27
CA PRO A 228 -15.96 -8.81 -20.93
C PRO A 228 -15.00 -9.97 -20.62
N PRO A 229 -13.67 -9.77 -20.73
CA PRO A 229 -12.70 -10.69 -20.16
C PRO A 229 -12.82 -10.72 -18.63
N VAL A 230 -12.61 -11.88 -18.03
CA VAL A 230 -12.63 -12.02 -16.57
C VAL A 230 -11.42 -11.30 -15.97
N PRO A 231 -11.57 -10.53 -14.87
CA PRO A 231 -10.47 -9.84 -14.24
C PRO A 231 -9.40 -10.79 -13.71
N ASN A 232 -8.16 -10.30 -13.65
CA ASN A 232 -7.04 -10.98 -13.02
C ASN A 232 -6.26 -9.95 -12.19
N LYS A 233 -6.60 -9.82 -10.91
CA LYS A 233 -5.90 -8.93 -9.98
C LYS A 233 -4.58 -9.57 -9.56
N ALA A 234 -3.58 -8.75 -9.21
CA ALA A 234 -2.36 -9.25 -8.60
C ALA A 234 -2.70 -10.03 -7.33
N GLN A 235 -2.33 -11.30 -7.28
CA GLN A 235 -2.63 -12.20 -6.18
C GLN A 235 -1.35 -12.73 -5.54
N GLN A 236 -1.46 -13.08 -4.26
CA GLN A 236 -0.38 -13.67 -3.49
C GLN A 236 -0.94 -14.83 -2.68
N THR A 237 -0.57 -16.06 -3.02
CA THR A 237 -1.11 -17.26 -2.37
C THR A 237 -0.16 -17.84 -1.31
N GLY A 238 1.01 -17.23 -1.12
CA GLY A 238 1.95 -17.60 -0.07
C GLY A 238 2.87 -16.45 0.33
N ALA A 239 3.42 -16.56 1.53
CA ALA A 239 4.38 -15.61 2.08
C ALA A 239 5.33 -16.35 3.04
N SER A 240 6.56 -15.84 3.16
CA SER A 240 7.55 -16.32 4.10
C SER A 240 8.25 -15.14 4.79
N TRP A 241 8.64 -15.33 6.03
CA TRP A 241 9.39 -14.38 6.84
C TRP A 241 10.24 -15.15 7.84
N GLY A 242 11.03 -14.47 8.66
CA GLY A 242 11.74 -15.15 9.73
C GLY A 242 12.07 -14.24 10.90
N VAL A 243 12.52 -14.86 11.97
CA VAL A 243 12.86 -14.21 13.23
C VAL A 243 14.22 -14.72 13.70
N TRP A 244 15.14 -13.79 13.93
CA TRP A 244 16.41 -14.07 14.56
C TRP A 244 16.23 -14.45 16.04
N SER A 245 16.93 -15.48 16.48
CA SER A 245 17.04 -15.87 17.88
C SER A 245 18.49 -15.85 18.31
N PRO A 246 18.85 -15.03 19.32
CA PRO A 246 20.21 -14.99 19.82
C PRO A 246 20.47 -16.19 20.75
N TRP A 247 21.71 -16.68 20.74
CA TRP A 247 22.22 -17.63 21.73
C TRP A 247 23.66 -17.28 22.08
N TRP A 248 24.04 -17.54 23.33
CA TRP A 248 25.38 -17.21 23.83
C TRP A 248 26.36 -18.31 23.42
N PHE A 249 27.40 -17.94 22.68
CA PHE A 249 28.53 -18.80 22.38
C PHE A 249 29.59 -18.64 23.46
N GLU A 250 29.72 -19.62 24.34
CA GLU A 250 30.72 -19.61 25.41
C GLU A 250 32.15 -19.74 24.82
N TYR A 251 33.05 -18.85 25.26
CA TYR A 251 34.46 -18.90 24.89
C TYR A 251 35.32 -18.68 26.14
N TRP A 252 35.57 -19.78 26.87
CA TRP A 252 36.34 -19.76 28.11
C TRP A 252 37.84 -19.58 27.85
N VAL A 253 38.40 -18.49 28.37
CA VAL A 253 39.82 -18.14 28.29
C VAL A 253 40.41 -18.11 29.70
N TRP A 254 41.60 -18.70 29.86
CA TRP A 254 42.34 -18.61 31.13
C TRP A 254 43.04 -17.25 31.23
N HIS A 255 42.68 -16.48 32.24
CA HIS A 255 43.33 -15.22 32.57
C HIS A 255 44.33 -15.49 33.70
N SER A 256 45.61 -15.59 33.36
CA SER A 256 46.66 -15.88 34.34
C SER A 256 46.88 -14.69 35.29
N ASP A 257 46.98 -14.96 36.58
CA ASP A 257 47.36 -14.01 37.64
C ASP A 257 48.52 -14.58 38.46
N TRP A 258 49.75 -14.30 38.02
CA TRP A 258 50.94 -14.83 38.67
C TRP A 258 51.31 -14.02 39.91
N ASN A 259 51.18 -14.65 41.08
CA ASN A 259 51.52 -14.09 42.37
C ASN A 259 52.71 -14.83 43.00
N TRP A 260 53.56 -14.09 43.71
CA TRP A 260 54.72 -14.66 44.41
C TRP A 260 54.39 -14.97 45.86
N TYR A 261 54.57 -16.23 46.25
CA TYR A 261 54.37 -16.72 47.61
C TYR A 261 55.72 -17.02 48.28
N SER A 262 56.06 -16.23 49.30
CA SER A 262 57.30 -16.36 50.08
C SER A 262 57.17 -17.47 51.13
N ASP A 263 58.23 -18.27 51.30
CA ASP A 263 58.30 -19.29 52.36
C ASP A 263 58.77 -18.73 53.72
N GLY A 264 59.15 -17.45 53.77
CA GLY A 264 59.60 -16.78 54.99
C GLY A 264 61.06 -17.08 55.40
N GLU A 265 61.76 -17.97 54.69
CA GLU A 265 63.18 -18.33 54.95
C GLU A 265 64.13 -17.80 53.85
N GLY A 266 63.62 -16.93 52.98
CA GLY A 266 64.38 -16.32 51.88
C GLY A 266 64.18 -17.01 50.53
N GLY A 267 63.27 -17.99 50.44
CA GLY A 267 62.80 -18.60 49.21
C GLY A 267 61.32 -18.28 48.93
N GLY A 268 60.77 -18.91 47.89
CA GLY A 268 59.38 -18.79 47.50
C GLY A 268 59.11 -19.40 46.13
N HIS A 269 57.86 -19.33 45.68
CA HIS A 269 57.45 -19.80 44.36
C HIS A 269 56.42 -18.85 43.74
N TRP A 270 56.36 -18.86 42.41
CA TRP A 270 55.27 -18.24 41.66
C TRP A 270 54.11 -19.24 41.57
N GLU A 271 52.91 -18.79 41.91
CA GLU A 271 51.66 -19.52 41.71
C GLU A 271 50.76 -18.67 40.81
N ASP A 272 50.06 -19.32 39.88
CA ASP A 272 49.07 -18.66 39.02
C ASP A 272 47.70 -18.79 39.69
N ASP A 273 47.24 -17.70 40.30
CA ASP A 273 45.92 -17.57 40.92
C ASP A 273 44.85 -17.13 39.90
N GLY A 274 45.12 -17.35 38.61
CA GLY A 274 44.23 -17.00 37.52
C GLY A 274 42.85 -17.65 37.58
N GLU A 275 41.96 -17.17 36.71
CA GLU A 275 40.59 -17.68 36.60
C GLU A 275 40.19 -17.91 35.15
N TRP A 276 39.23 -18.81 34.95
CA TRP A 276 38.56 -18.96 33.65
C TRP A 276 37.51 -17.87 33.51
N VAL A 277 37.69 -17.01 32.51
CA VAL A 277 36.74 -15.95 32.15
C VAL A 277 36.06 -16.35 30.85
N ASP A 278 34.73 -16.25 30.80
CA ASP A 278 33.98 -16.41 29.56
C ASP A 278 34.07 -15.11 28.74
N GLU A 279 34.82 -15.17 27.64
CA GLU A 279 34.92 -14.11 26.63
C GLU A 279 34.02 -14.41 25.43
N GLY A 280 32.91 -15.10 25.67
CA GLY A 280 31.91 -15.44 24.66
C GLY A 280 31.26 -14.23 23.97
N TRP A 281 30.44 -14.54 22.97
CA TRP A 281 29.68 -13.54 22.22
C TRP A 281 28.30 -14.08 21.80
N TRP A 282 27.42 -13.18 21.37
CA TRP A 282 26.11 -13.55 20.84
C TRP A 282 26.21 -14.04 19.39
N GLU A 283 25.72 -15.24 19.15
CA GLU A 283 25.46 -15.80 17.81
C GLU A 283 23.94 -15.83 17.54
N PHE A 284 23.55 -15.97 16.26
CA PHE A 284 22.15 -15.82 15.85
C PHE A 284 21.68 -16.93 14.91
N ASP A 285 20.53 -17.52 15.25
CA ASP A 285 19.83 -18.48 14.39
C ASP A 285 18.64 -17.81 13.68
N TRP A 286 18.45 -18.14 12.40
CA TRP A 286 17.30 -17.67 11.62
C TRP A 286 16.14 -18.68 11.63
N ASN A 287 15.04 -18.33 12.31
CA ASN A 287 13.83 -19.15 12.31
C ASN A 287 12.92 -18.78 11.14
N ALA A 288 12.81 -19.66 10.15
CA ALA A 288 11.99 -19.44 8.97
C ALA A 288 10.51 -19.84 9.19
N TYR A 289 9.60 -18.93 8.84
CA TYR A 289 8.16 -19.11 8.89
C TYR A 289 7.53 -18.92 7.52
N SER A 290 6.37 -19.55 7.31
CA SER A 290 5.63 -19.43 6.07
C SER A 290 4.14 -19.61 6.27
N ALA A 291 3.37 -19.05 5.34
CA ALA A 291 1.94 -19.26 5.23
C ALA A 291 1.51 -19.41 3.77
N SER A 292 0.44 -20.16 3.54
CA SER A 292 -0.16 -20.35 2.23
C SER A 292 -1.69 -20.29 2.30
N LEU A 293 -2.31 -19.73 1.26
CA LEU A 293 -3.74 -19.63 1.05
C LEU A 293 -4.13 -20.49 -0.16
N SER A 294 -5.09 -21.39 0.05
CA SER A 294 -5.80 -22.08 -1.02
C SER A 294 -7.30 -21.80 -0.91
N ALA A 295 -7.99 -21.69 -2.03
CA ALA A 295 -9.41 -21.38 -2.02
C ALA A 295 -10.13 -21.99 -3.23
N SER A 296 -11.45 -22.13 -3.13
CA SER A 296 -12.30 -22.57 -4.23
C SER A 296 -13.61 -21.81 -4.24
N MET A 297 -14.24 -21.73 -5.41
CA MET A 297 -15.52 -21.09 -5.64
C MET A 297 -16.43 -22.07 -6.37
N SER A 298 -17.71 -22.07 -5.98
CA SER A 298 -18.76 -22.85 -6.64
C SER A 298 -19.99 -21.98 -6.86
N ILE A 299 -20.41 -21.87 -8.12
CA ILE A 299 -21.63 -21.20 -8.57
C ILE A 299 -22.63 -22.25 -9.04
N VAL A 300 -23.82 -22.29 -8.47
CA VAL A 300 -24.87 -23.23 -8.89
C VAL A 300 -26.15 -22.47 -9.22
N PRO A 301 -26.98 -22.96 -10.17
CA PRO A 301 -28.33 -22.44 -10.35
C PRO A 301 -29.10 -22.49 -9.03
N ASP A 302 -29.88 -21.46 -8.76
CA ASP A 302 -30.75 -21.45 -7.59
C ASP A 302 -31.83 -22.52 -7.72
N ALA A 303 -32.12 -23.22 -6.62
CA ALA A 303 -33.14 -24.28 -6.59
C ALA A 303 -34.55 -23.83 -7.01
N LYS A 304 -34.81 -22.51 -7.12
CA LYS A 304 -36.05 -21.94 -7.66
C LYS A 304 -36.03 -21.71 -9.18
N ALA A 305 -34.96 -22.09 -9.88
CA ALA A 305 -34.90 -22.15 -11.34
C ALA A 305 -35.49 -23.50 -11.83
N PRO A 306 -36.77 -23.55 -12.26
CA PRO A 306 -37.51 -24.79 -12.45
C PRO A 306 -36.97 -25.67 -13.58
N THR A 307 -36.35 -25.05 -14.58
CA THR A 307 -35.79 -25.72 -15.77
C THR A 307 -34.27 -25.84 -15.73
N SER A 308 -33.65 -25.51 -14.59
CA SER A 308 -32.21 -25.68 -14.44
C SER A 308 -31.83 -27.17 -14.45
N SER A 309 -30.69 -27.48 -15.06
CA SER A 309 -30.14 -28.84 -15.12
C SER A 309 -28.63 -28.79 -15.01
N GLY A 310 -28.08 -29.40 -13.96
CA GLY A 310 -26.66 -29.30 -13.62
C GLY A 310 -26.22 -27.85 -13.42
N LYS A 311 -25.29 -27.37 -14.25
CA LYS A 311 -24.81 -25.98 -14.27
C LYS A 311 -25.52 -25.13 -15.34
N THR A 312 -26.58 -25.62 -15.97
CA THR A 312 -27.33 -24.88 -16.99
C THR A 312 -28.58 -24.24 -16.40
N LEU A 313 -28.82 -22.97 -16.71
CA LEU A 313 -30.04 -22.24 -16.34
C LEU A 313 -30.46 -21.28 -17.45
N LYS A 314 -31.68 -20.75 -17.38
CA LYS A 314 -32.12 -19.65 -18.23
C LYS A 314 -31.77 -18.30 -17.59
N SER A 315 -31.52 -17.28 -18.41
CA SER A 315 -31.32 -15.91 -17.91
C SER A 315 -32.56 -15.40 -17.16
N GLY A 316 -32.38 -14.51 -16.19
CA GLY A 316 -33.44 -14.04 -15.30
C GLY A 316 -33.60 -14.87 -14.02
N TYR A 317 -33.05 -16.09 -13.97
CA TYR A 317 -33.03 -16.89 -12.75
C TYR A 317 -31.81 -16.59 -11.88
N GLY A 318 -31.93 -16.97 -10.60
CA GLY A 318 -30.92 -16.79 -9.58
C GLY A 318 -29.79 -17.81 -9.65
N ILE A 319 -28.62 -17.42 -9.16
CA ILE A 319 -27.49 -18.29 -8.86
C ILE A 319 -27.11 -18.19 -7.38
N ASN A 320 -26.67 -19.29 -6.78
CA ASN A 320 -26.07 -19.29 -5.45
C ASN A 320 -24.55 -19.43 -5.57
N GLN A 321 -23.84 -18.88 -4.60
CA GLN A 321 -22.38 -18.95 -4.53
C GLN A 321 -21.93 -19.48 -3.17
N THR A 322 -20.91 -20.33 -3.20
CA THR A 322 -20.09 -20.67 -2.04
C THR A 322 -18.62 -20.48 -2.39
N THR A 323 -17.89 -19.80 -1.52
CA THR A 323 -16.43 -19.67 -1.59
C THR A 323 -15.83 -20.25 -0.30
N THR A 324 -14.85 -21.14 -0.43
CA THR A 324 -14.12 -21.71 0.71
C THR A 324 -12.66 -21.32 0.64
N ALA A 325 -12.05 -21.08 1.80
CA ALA A 325 -10.64 -20.70 1.92
C ALA A 325 -9.98 -21.53 3.02
N GLN A 326 -8.75 -21.98 2.77
CA GLN A 326 -7.91 -22.74 3.68
C GLN A 326 -6.55 -22.06 3.81
N VAL A 327 -6.16 -21.76 5.04
CA VAL A 327 -4.87 -21.16 5.39
C VAL A 327 -4.03 -22.20 6.13
N SER A 328 -2.80 -22.40 5.67
CA SER A 328 -1.78 -23.22 6.35
C SER A 328 -0.62 -22.33 6.76
N THR A 329 -0.09 -22.53 7.97
CA THR A 329 1.03 -21.76 8.52
C THR A 329 1.75 -22.56 9.59
N ASN A 330 3.05 -22.33 9.76
CA ASN A 330 3.83 -22.84 10.90
C ASN A 330 3.96 -21.81 12.06
N GLN A 331 3.32 -20.63 11.95
CA GLN A 331 3.30 -19.62 13.01
C GLN A 331 1.91 -18.94 13.08
N SER A 332 0.99 -19.52 13.85
CA SER A 332 -0.41 -19.09 13.90
C SER A 332 -0.63 -17.70 14.51
N SER A 333 0.23 -17.28 15.43
CA SER A 333 0.15 -15.94 16.05
C SER A 333 0.38 -14.81 15.04
N ALA A 334 1.09 -15.09 13.95
CA ALA A 334 1.48 -14.13 12.92
C ALA A 334 0.64 -14.25 11.64
N VAL A 335 -0.48 -14.97 11.65
CA VAL A 335 -1.31 -15.15 10.44
C VAL A 335 -2.80 -15.07 10.77
N THR A 336 -3.56 -14.34 9.96
CA THR A 336 -5.04 -14.33 10.01
C THR A 336 -5.63 -15.32 9.01
N GLY A 337 -6.88 -15.75 9.22
CA GLY A 337 -7.66 -16.39 8.16
C GLY A 337 -8.03 -15.39 7.05
N ALA A 338 -8.60 -15.87 5.94
CA ALA A 338 -9.25 -14.98 4.98
C ALA A 338 -10.56 -14.45 5.58
N GLN A 339 -10.86 -13.16 5.37
CA GLN A 339 -11.95 -12.49 6.09
C GLN A 339 -12.95 -11.80 5.18
N THR A 340 -12.57 -11.52 3.94
CA THR A 340 -13.38 -10.75 3.01
C THR A 340 -13.37 -11.40 1.64
N ALA A 341 -14.55 -11.52 1.03
CA ALA A 341 -14.70 -11.96 -0.34
C ALA A 341 -15.74 -11.07 -1.04
N ALA A 342 -15.37 -10.47 -2.16
CA ALA A 342 -16.26 -9.64 -2.97
C ALA A 342 -16.43 -10.25 -4.35
N THR A 343 -17.67 -10.44 -4.79
CA THR A 343 -17.99 -11.02 -6.11
C THR A 343 -18.47 -9.94 -7.05
N TYR A 344 -17.80 -9.83 -8.19
CA TYR A 344 -18.12 -8.96 -9.30
C TYR A 344 -18.77 -9.77 -10.42
N PHE A 345 -19.62 -9.12 -11.20
CA PHE A 345 -20.47 -9.82 -12.17
C PHE A 345 -20.27 -9.30 -13.60
N PRO A 346 -20.40 -10.18 -14.61
CA PRO A 346 -20.13 -9.84 -16.00
C PRO A 346 -21.08 -8.76 -16.55
N GLU A 347 -22.35 -8.72 -16.12
CA GLU A 347 -23.32 -7.70 -16.54
C GLU A 347 -22.90 -6.27 -16.20
N PHE A 348 -22.03 -6.09 -15.20
CA PHE A 348 -21.45 -4.82 -14.77
C PHE A 348 -20.01 -4.64 -15.24
N LYS A 349 -19.58 -5.45 -16.20
CA LYS A 349 -18.20 -5.50 -16.70
C LYS A 349 -17.15 -5.75 -15.61
N TYR A 350 -17.57 -6.30 -14.47
CA TYR A 350 -16.77 -6.43 -13.26
C TYR A 350 -16.23 -5.11 -12.66
N GLU A 351 -16.83 -3.97 -13.02
CA GLU A 351 -16.33 -2.64 -12.63
C GLU A 351 -17.23 -1.96 -11.60
N SER A 352 -18.50 -1.75 -11.95
CA SER A 352 -19.38 -0.81 -11.24
C SER A 352 -20.18 -1.43 -10.09
N TYR A 353 -20.19 -2.76 -9.97
CA TYR A 353 -20.99 -3.45 -8.98
C TYR A 353 -20.32 -4.74 -8.48
N TRP A 354 -20.44 -4.97 -7.17
CA TRP A 354 -20.07 -6.21 -6.52
C TRP A 354 -21.01 -6.55 -5.37
N ARG A 355 -21.03 -7.83 -5.00
CA ARG A 355 -21.65 -8.32 -3.76
C ARG A 355 -20.57 -8.72 -2.78
N LEU A 356 -20.57 -8.07 -1.63
CA LEU A 356 -19.82 -8.54 -0.47
C LEU A 356 -20.45 -9.85 0.02
N LEU A 357 -19.64 -10.91 0.12
CA LEU A 357 -20.09 -12.19 0.64
C LEU A 357 -20.13 -12.15 2.17
N GLU A 358 -21.14 -12.79 2.73
CA GLU A 358 -21.23 -13.02 4.17
C GLU A 358 -20.32 -14.18 4.56
N ARG A 359 -19.45 -13.94 5.54
CA ARG A 359 -18.59 -14.96 6.13
C ARG A 359 -19.40 -15.86 7.06
N THR A 360 -19.79 -17.03 6.59
CA THR A 360 -20.60 -18.01 7.35
C THR A 360 -19.75 -18.91 8.26
N SER A 361 -18.45 -19.03 7.98
CA SER A 361 -17.46 -19.66 8.86
C SER A 361 -16.14 -18.88 8.79
N GLY A 362 -15.44 -18.73 9.92
CA GLY A 362 -14.19 -17.97 10.04
C GLY A 362 -12.95 -18.83 10.32
N GLY A 363 -11.87 -18.20 10.75
CA GLY A 363 -10.60 -18.86 11.06
C GLY A 363 -9.83 -19.31 9.81
N TYR A 364 -8.97 -20.30 9.96
CA TYR A 364 -8.16 -20.83 8.86
C TYR A 364 -8.94 -21.68 7.86
N SER A 365 -10.17 -22.06 8.19
CA SER A 365 -11.11 -22.72 7.27
C SER A 365 -12.37 -21.85 7.12
N ALA A 366 -12.25 -20.78 6.35
CA ALA A 366 -13.32 -19.82 6.15
C ALA A 366 -14.28 -20.24 5.03
N ARG A 367 -15.56 -19.89 5.19
CA ARG A 367 -16.62 -20.10 4.19
C ARG A 367 -17.40 -18.81 4.00
N PHE A 368 -17.69 -18.50 2.75
CA PHE A 368 -18.39 -17.29 2.32
C PHE A 368 -19.53 -17.64 1.38
N GLU A 369 -20.66 -16.97 1.54
CA GLU A 369 -21.85 -17.13 0.71
C GLU A 369 -22.46 -15.76 0.40
N PHE A 370 -23.33 -15.65 -0.61
CA PHE A 370 -24.06 -14.40 -0.79
C PHE A 370 -24.85 -14.04 0.47
N ALA A 371 -24.86 -12.76 0.84
CA ALA A 371 -25.85 -12.25 1.78
C ALA A 371 -27.28 -12.51 1.25
N PRO A 372 -28.30 -12.60 2.11
CA PRO A 372 -29.69 -12.71 1.65
C PRO A 372 -30.05 -11.58 0.68
N ASN A 373 -30.75 -11.92 -0.40
CA ASN A 373 -31.18 -10.94 -1.39
C ASN A 373 -32.56 -10.40 -1.05
N GLN A 374 -32.66 -9.09 -0.81
CA GLN A 374 -33.91 -8.40 -0.48
C GLN A 374 -35.01 -8.52 -1.54
N TYR A 375 -34.65 -8.78 -2.80
CA TYR A 375 -35.60 -8.97 -3.91
C TYR A 375 -36.02 -10.43 -4.09
N SER A 376 -35.43 -11.36 -3.35
CA SER A 376 -35.90 -12.75 -3.35
C SER A 376 -37.16 -12.87 -2.49
N THR A 377 -38.29 -13.26 -3.09
CA THR A 377 -39.54 -13.59 -2.38
C THR A 377 -39.35 -14.57 -1.21
N TYR A 378 -38.36 -15.46 -1.32
CA TYR A 378 -38.04 -16.48 -0.30
C TYR A 378 -36.81 -16.13 0.58
N ASN A 379 -36.36 -14.87 0.58
CA ASN A 379 -35.17 -14.40 1.31
C ASN A 379 -33.90 -15.27 1.09
N ARG A 380 -33.65 -15.68 -0.16
CA ARG A 380 -32.57 -16.60 -0.52
C ARG A 380 -31.25 -15.86 -0.73
N ARG A 381 -30.14 -16.56 -0.48
CA ARG A 381 -28.77 -16.13 -0.76
C ARG A 381 -28.44 -16.23 -2.25
N THR A 382 -29.18 -15.50 -3.08
CA THR A 382 -29.16 -15.65 -4.54
C THR A 382 -28.82 -14.34 -5.25
N HIS A 383 -28.12 -14.41 -6.37
CA HIS A 383 -27.92 -13.30 -7.30
C HIS A 383 -28.70 -13.57 -8.57
N PHE A 384 -29.58 -12.68 -8.98
CA PHE A 384 -30.37 -12.86 -10.21
C PHE A 384 -29.56 -12.42 -11.41
N THR A 385 -29.45 -13.30 -12.40
CA THR A 385 -28.88 -12.94 -13.71
C THR A 385 -29.85 -12.01 -14.44
N PRO A 386 -29.37 -11.02 -15.21
CA PRO A 386 -30.25 -10.17 -16.00
C PRO A 386 -31.01 -10.99 -17.05
N ILE A 387 -32.28 -10.67 -17.29
CA ILE A 387 -33.11 -11.41 -18.26
C ILE A 387 -32.60 -11.31 -19.70
N TRP A 388 -31.93 -10.21 -20.03
CA TRP A 388 -31.32 -9.95 -21.34
C TRP A 388 -29.93 -10.61 -21.51
N MET A 389 -29.40 -11.27 -20.48
CA MET A 389 -28.08 -11.90 -20.56
C MET A 389 -28.06 -12.96 -21.68
N PRO A 390 -27.12 -12.88 -22.64
CA PRO A 390 -27.08 -13.81 -23.76
C PRO A 390 -26.61 -15.20 -23.33
N ASP A 391 -26.97 -16.18 -24.17
CA ASP A 391 -26.54 -17.56 -24.03
C ASP A 391 -25.01 -17.71 -23.96
N GLY A 392 -24.57 -18.77 -23.30
CA GLY A 392 -23.17 -19.11 -23.07
C GLY A 392 -22.75 -19.00 -21.61
N SER A 393 -21.43 -18.96 -21.38
CA SER A 393 -20.85 -19.05 -20.04
C SER A 393 -21.08 -17.77 -19.23
N TYR A 394 -21.75 -17.85 -18.09
CA TYR A 394 -21.90 -16.77 -17.11
C TYR A 394 -20.92 -17.00 -15.96
N THR A 395 -19.92 -16.13 -15.84
CA THR A 395 -18.76 -16.32 -14.96
C THR A 395 -18.64 -15.16 -13.97
N PRO A 396 -19.22 -15.25 -12.76
CA PRO A 396 -18.89 -14.33 -11.68
C PRO A 396 -17.41 -14.45 -11.29
N TYR A 397 -16.83 -13.34 -10.85
CA TYR A 397 -15.44 -13.25 -10.41
C TYR A 397 -15.39 -12.85 -8.95
N THR A 398 -14.73 -13.62 -8.10
CA THR A 398 -14.57 -13.32 -6.68
C THR A 398 -13.14 -12.95 -6.35
N TRP A 399 -12.98 -11.83 -5.65
CA TRP A 399 -11.72 -11.40 -5.06
C TRP A 399 -11.72 -11.75 -3.56
N LEU A 400 -10.91 -12.73 -3.18
CA LEU A 400 -10.74 -13.18 -1.79
C LEU A 400 -9.49 -12.52 -1.18
N ILE A 401 -9.66 -11.86 -0.04
CA ILE A 401 -8.62 -11.03 0.60
C ILE A 401 -8.69 -11.08 2.13
N ASP A 402 -7.85 -10.26 2.76
CA ASP A 402 -7.73 -10.07 4.22
C ASP A 402 -7.22 -11.30 4.98
N CYS A 403 -6.36 -12.10 4.32
CA CYS A 403 -5.48 -13.07 4.97
C CYS A 403 -4.11 -12.44 5.18
N TRP A 404 -3.86 -11.84 6.35
CA TRP A 404 -2.68 -11.05 6.64
C TRP A 404 -1.54 -11.87 7.25
N THR A 405 -0.32 -11.56 6.81
CA THR A 405 0.96 -12.07 7.34
C THR A 405 1.90 -10.88 7.56
N PRO A 406 3.04 -11.03 8.26
CA PRO A 406 4.02 -9.95 8.40
C PRO A 406 4.58 -9.50 7.04
N ALA A 407 4.68 -10.43 6.08
CA ALA A 407 5.18 -10.18 4.73
C ALA A 407 4.08 -9.77 3.72
N GLY A 408 2.90 -9.38 4.21
CA GLY A 408 1.81 -8.84 3.37
C GLY A 408 0.54 -9.69 3.35
N MET A 409 -0.42 -9.26 2.52
CA MET A 409 -1.73 -9.89 2.39
C MET A 409 -1.71 -11.02 1.37
N LEU A 410 -2.15 -12.20 1.79
CA LEU A 410 -2.52 -13.26 0.87
C LEU A 410 -3.91 -12.99 0.28
N SER A 411 -4.02 -13.21 -1.02
CA SER A 411 -5.22 -12.93 -1.82
C SER A 411 -5.32 -13.88 -3.00
N MET A 412 -6.53 -14.07 -3.53
CA MET A 412 -6.76 -15.02 -4.62
C MET A 412 -7.90 -14.61 -5.53
N ASN A 413 -7.69 -14.75 -6.85
CA ASN A 413 -8.71 -14.65 -7.87
C ASN A 413 -9.48 -15.97 -7.96
N LEU A 414 -10.80 -15.90 -7.94
CA LEU A 414 -11.67 -17.06 -7.99
C LEU A 414 -12.75 -16.88 -9.06
N THR A 415 -13.05 -17.96 -9.77
CA THR A 415 -14.09 -18.00 -10.79
C THR A 415 -14.73 -19.37 -10.80
N ASP A 416 -16.03 -19.42 -11.03
CA ASP A 416 -16.75 -20.61 -11.49
C ASP A 416 -17.88 -20.13 -12.41
N SER A 417 -18.42 -21.03 -13.25
CA SER A 417 -19.37 -20.66 -14.29
C SER A 417 -20.61 -21.53 -14.30
N VAL A 418 -21.71 -20.92 -14.75
CA VAL A 418 -22.92 -21.62 -15.20
C VAL A 418 -23.17 -21.31 -16.66
N THR A 419 -23.91 -22.16 -17.35
CA THR A 419 -24.27 -21.97 -18.76
C THR A 419 -25.68 -21.38 -18.85
N ILE A 420 -25.80 -20.21 -19.46
CA ILE A 420 -27.10 -19.62 -19.81
C ILE A 420 -27.55 -20.19 -21.15
N SER A 421 -28.79 -20.67 -21.20
CA SER A 421 -29.42 -21.22 -22.43
C SER A 421 -30.91 -20.86 -22.47
N GLY A 422 -31.24 -19.81 -23.21
CA GLY A 422 -32.57 -19.20 -23.24
C GLY A 422 -32.83 -18.29 -22.03
N SER A 423 -34.04 -17.73 -21.98
CA SER A 423 -34.47 -16.80 -20.94
C SER A 423 -35.71 -17.27 -20.19
N LEU A 424 -35.94 -16.72 -18.99
CA LEU A 424 -37.11 -16.99 -18.16
C LEU A 424 -38.44 -16.87 -18.93
N TRP A 425 -38.52 -16.01 -19.95
CA TRP A 425 -39.70 -15.89 -20.81
C TRP A 425 -40.06 -17.19 -21.54
N ALA A 426 -39.08 -18.01 -21.89
CA ALA A 426 -39.31 -19.31 -22.51
C ALA A 426 -39.92 -20.34 -21.55
N ASP A 427 -39.86 -20.12 -20.23
CA ASP A 427 -40.54 -20.96 -19.24
C ASP A 427 -41.97 -20.48 -18.95
N TRP A 428 -42.24 -19.20 -19.17
CA TRP A 428 -43.55 -18.59 -18.95
C TRP A 428 -44.45 -18.62 -20.19
N HIS A 429 -43.92 -19.02 -21.35
CA HIS A 429 -44.71 -19.13 -22.56
C HIS A 429 -45.68 -20.31 -22.48
N ILE A 430 -46.96 -20.00 -22.23
CA ILE A 430 -48.08 -20.93 -22.38
C ILE A 430 -48.42 -21.01 -23.88
N ALA A 431 -47.86 -21.99 -24.58
CA ALA A 431 -48.36 -22.37 -25.90
C ALA A 431 -49.55 -23.35 -25.75
N PRO A 432 -50.57 -23.30 -26.63
CA PRO A 432 -51.58 -24.36 -26.70
C PRO A 432 -50.89 -25.70 -26.96
N VAL A 433 -51.26 -26.73 -26.20
CA VAL A 433 -50.82 -28.11 -26.48
C VAL A 433 -51.27 -28.44 -27.90
N ARG A 434 -50.33 -28.87 -28.77
CA ARG A 434 -50.70 -29.33 -30.11
C ARG A 434 -51.69 -30.50 -29.95
N PRO A 435 -52.91 -30.40 -30.52
CA PRO A 435 -53.96 -31.38 -30.32
C PRO A 435 -53.62 -32.76 -30.89
#